data_AF-A0A246RJ38-F1
#
_entry.id   AF-A0A246RJ38-F1
#
_cell.length_a   1.000
_cell.length_b   1.000
_cell.length_c   1.000
_cell.angle_alpha   90.00
_cell.angle_beta   90.00
_cell.angle_gamma   90.00
#
_symmetry.space_group_name_H-M   'P 1'
#
loop_
_entity.id
_entity.type
_entity.pdbx_description
1 polymer ?
#
loop_
_entity_poly.entity_id
_entity_poly.type
_entity_poly.pdbx_seq_one_letter_code
_entity_poly.pdbx_strand_id
1 'polypeptide(L)'
;MIGGMETALMLSTLALVLALVMQFPLRNRRDDVSFRLVEIERRQRLIMEHLGVVDRGPALPGVREHLARGDKIRAIKAYREATGTDLRTAKEAVEAIATGR
;
A
#
# COMPACT_ATOMS: atom_id res chain seq x y z
N MET A 1 22.47 -37.66 -34.72
CA MET A 1 23.16 -36.36 -34.56
C MET A 1 22.21 -35.16 -34.48
N ILE A 2 20.88 -35.34 -34.41
CA ILE A 2 19.90 -34.23 -34.43
C ILE A 2 19.66 -33.64 -33.01
N GLY A 3 19.64 -34.47 -31.96
CA GLY A 3 19.39 -34.01 -30.58
C GLY A 3 20.49 -33.16 -29.94
N GLY A 4 21.70 -33.10 -30.52
CA GLY A 4 22.76 -32.24 -30.02
C GLY A 4 22.53 -30.75 -30.31
N MET A 5 21.87 -30.45 -31.44
CA MET A 5 21.60 -29.07 -31.85
C MET A 5 20.44 -28.46 -31.06
N GLU A 6 19.41 -29.27 -30.76
CA GLU A 6 18.25 -28.85 -29.97
C GLU A 6 18.63 -28.54 -28.52
N THR A 7 19.50 -29.36 -27.92
CA THR A 7 20.01 -29.12 -26.56
C THR A 7 20.90 -27.87 -26.51
N ALA A 8 21.72 -27.62 -27.52
CA ALA A 8 22.50 -26.38 -27.62
C ALA A 8 21.62 -25.12 -27.77
N LEU A 9 20.53 -25.20 -28.55
CA LEU A 9 19.55 -24.11 -28.70
C LEU A 9 18.79 -23.84 -27.38
N MET A 10 18.41 -24.88 -26.64
CA MET A 10 17.77 -24.73 -25.32
C MET A 10 18.71 -24.06 -24.30
N LEU A 11 19.97 -24.46 -24.27
CA LEU A 11 20.95 -23.91 -23.33
C LEU A 11 21.27 -22.44 -23.63
N SER A 12 21.44 -22.10 -24.90
CA SER A 12 21.69 -20.71 -25.32
C SER A 12 20.50 -19.78 -25.04
N THR A 13 19.27 -20.23 -25.28
CA THR A 13 18.07 -19.44 -24.96
C THR A 13 17.88 -19.28 -23.46
N LEU A 14 18.10 -20.33 -22.67
CA LEU A 14 18.07 -20.26 -21.21
C LEU A 14 19.12 -19.26 -20.67
N ALA A 15 20.35 -19.32 -21.19
CA ALA A 15 21.41 -18.40 -20.81
C ALA A 15 21.07 -16.95 -21.17
N LEU A 16 20.46 -16.72 -22.35
CA LEU A 16 20.00 -15.40 -22.78
C LEU A 16 18.92 -14.84 -21.85
N VAL A 17 17.94 -15.66 -21.47
CA VAL A 17 16.88 -15.27 -20.53
C VAL A 17 17.49 -14.93 -19.16
N LEU A 18 18.42 -15.75 -18.67
CA LEU A 18 19.10 -15.51 -17.40
C LEU A 18 19.90 -14.19 -17.41
N ALA A 19 20.61 -13.94 -18.52
CA ALA A 19 21.37 -12.71 -18.72
C ALA A 19 20.46 -11.48 -18.79
N LEU A 20 19.32 -11.56 -19.50
CA LEU A 20 18.31 -10.50 -19.54
C LEU A 20 17.74 -10.23 -18.14
N VAL A 21 17.39 -11.27 -17.37
CA VAL A 21 16.90 -11.12 -16.00
C VAL A 21 17.95 -10.47 -15.08
N MET A 22 19.24 -10.78 -15.26
CA MET A 22 20.33 -10.11 -14.54
C MET A 22 20.52 -8.65 -14.95
N GLN A 23 20.28 -8.30 -16.22
CA GLN A 23 20.38 -6.92 -16.73
C GLN A 23 19.23 -6.02 -16.27
N PHE A 24 18.08 -6.59 -15.90
CA PHE A 24 17.02 -5.86 -15.23
C PHE A 24 17.34 -5.80 -13.73
N PRO A 25 17.93 -4.70 -13.20
CA PRO A 25 18.03 -4.55 -11.76
C PRO A 25 16.61 -4.61 -11.21
N LEU A 26 16.27 -5.71 -10.53
CA LEU A 26 15.03 -5.88 -9.80
C LEU A 26 14.99 -4.82 -8.70
N ARG A 27 14.55 -3.62 -9.08
CA ARG A 27 14.09 -2.53 -8.23
C ARG A 27 15.09 -2.10 -7.14
N ASN A 28 16.22 -1.51 -7.51
CA ASN A 28 17.04 -0.72 -6.55
C ASN A 28 16.86 0.82 -6.66
N ARG A 29 15.79 1.29 -7.32
CA ARG A 29 15.34 2.69 -7.23
C ARG A 29 14.50 2.94 -5.98
N ARG A 30 14.97 2.51 -4.80
CA ARG A 30 14.26 2.74 -3.53
C ARG A 30 14.93 3.77 -2.62
N ASP A 31 16.19 4.13 -2.87
CA ASP A 31 16.94 4.90 -1.88
C ASP A 31 16.79 6.43 -2.04
N ASP A 32 16.60 6.95 -3.27
CA ASP A 32 16.45 8.40 -3.53
C ASP A 32 15.00 8.92 -3.40
N VAL A 33 14.00 8.04 -3.41
CA VAL A 33 12.59 8.43 -3.32
C VAL A 33 12.23 8.96 -1.93
N SER A 34 12.95 8.50 -0.90
CA SER A 34 12.69 8.77 0.52
C SER A 34 12.90 10.24 0.90
N PHE A 35 13.95 10.90 0.40
CA PHE A 35 14.25 12.29 0.78
C PHE A 35 13.26 13.29 0.16
N ARG A 36 12.80 13.03 -1.06
CA ARG A 36 11.79 13.89 -1.70
C ARG A 36 10.41 13.75 -1.04
N LEU A 37 10.09 12.56 -0.53
CA LEU A 37 8.83 12.30 0.18
C LEU A 37 8.71 13.16 1.45
N VAL A 38 9.79 13.29 2.23
CA VAL A 38 9.76 14.04 3.51
C VAL A 38 9.38 15.51 3.29
N GLU A 39 9.96 16.16 2.28
CA GLU A 39 9.69 17.57 1.97
C GLU A 39 8.27 17.75 1.40
N ILE A 40 7.80 16.80 0.58
CA ILE A 40 6.44 16.81 0.02
C ILE A 40 5.40 16.64 1.14
N GLU A 41 5.58 15.67 2.05
CA GLU A 41 4.71 15.47 3.20
C GLU A 41 4.68 16.69 4.12
N ARG A 42 5.83 17.34 4.32
CA ARG A 42 5.93 18.57 5.12
C ARG A 42 5.09 19.68 4.51
N ARG A 43 5.18 19.89 3.19
CA ARG A 43 4.37 20.90 2.48
C ARG A 43 2.89 20.57 2.53
N GLN A 44 2.53 19.29 2.39
CA GLN A 44 1.12 18.88 2.48
C GLN A 44 0.54 19.21 3.85
N ARG A 45 1.25 18.90 4.95
CA ARG A 45 0.80 19.24 6.30
C ARG A 45 0.56 20.74 6.47
N LEU A 46 1.49 21.57 5.99
CA LEU A 46 1.36 23.03 6.07
C LEU A 46 0.16 23.55 5.29
N ILE A 47 -0.11 23.00 4.10
CA ILE A 47 -1.28 23.38 3.30
C ILE A 47 -2.58 22.92 3.97
N MET A 48 -2.63 21.70 4.49
CA MET A 48 -3.82 21.19 5.17
C MET A 48 -4.15 21.97 6.44
N GLU A 49 -3.11 22.33 7.22
CA GLU A 49 -3.24 23.20 8.38
C GLU A 49 -3.73 24.60 8.00
N HIS A 50 -3.12 25.22 6.98
CA HIS A 50 -3.50 26.54 6.51
C HIS A 50 -4.95 26.60 5.97
N LEU A 51 -5.40 25.52 5.30
CA LEU A 51 -6.76 25.41 4.78
C LEU A 51 -7.77 24.94 5.84
N GLY A 52 -7.33 24.56 7.05
CA GLY A 52 -8.20 23.97 8.07
C GLY A 52 -8.82 22.63 7.66
N VAL A 53 -8.22 21.95 6.68
CA VAL A 53 -8.72 20.67 6.16
C VAL A 53 -8.20 19.55 7.05
N VAL A 54 -9.08 19.00 7.88
CA VAL A 54 -8.81 17.77 8.60
C VAL A 54 -8.96 16.62 7.62
N ASP A 55 -7.83 16.09 7.14
CA ASP A 55 -7.82 14.79 6.46
C ASP A 55 -8.16 13.72 7.49
N ARG A 56 -9.41 13.28 7.51
CA ARG A 56 -9.85 12.25 8.46
C ARG A 56 -9.37 10.86 8.03
N GLY A 57 -8.53 10.74 7.02
CA GLY A 57 -8.11 9.48 6.42
C GLY A 57 -9.16 8.91 5.47
N PRO A 58 -8.79 7.88 4.67
CA PRO A 58 -9.66 7.30 3.67
C PRO A 58 -11.00 6.95 4.31
N ALA A 59 -12.08 7.51 3.77
CA ALA A 59 -13.43 7.21 4.20
C ALA A 59 -13.73 5.76 3.82
N LEU A 60 -13.31 4.84 4.69
CA LEU A 60 -13.65 3.43 4.57
C LEU A 60 -15.18 3.33 4.49
N PRO A 61 -15.72 2.65 3.45
CA PRO A 61 -17.16 2.63 3.20
C PRO A 61 -17.94 2.21 4.45
N GLY A 62 -18.95 3.01 4.84
CA GLY A 62 -19.83 2.71 5.96
C GLY A 62 -19.28 2.96 7.37
N VAL A 63 -17.95 3.06 7.58
CA VAL A 63 -17.38 3.21 8.94
C VAL A 63 -17.86 4.50 9.61
N ARG A 64 -17.77 5.64 8.92
CA ARG A 64 -18.22 6.94 9.46
C ARG A 64 -19.72 7.02 9.64
N GLU A 65 -20.48 6.41 8.74
CA GLU A 65 -21.94 6.40 8.77
C GLU A 65 -22.44 5.58 9.98
N HIS A 66 -21.84 4.42 10.23
CA HIS A 66 -22.11 3.63 11.42
C HIS A 66 -21.69 4.37 12.71
N LEU A 67 -20.53 5.04 12.72
CA LEU A 67 -20.13 5.86 13.87
C LEU A 67 -21.09 7.04 14.13
N ALA A 68 -21.56 7.73 13.10
CA ALA A 68 -22.52 8.83 13.22
C ALA A 68 -23.87 8.36 13.80
N ARG A 69 -24.26 7.10 13.53
CA ARG A 69 -25.45 6.46 14.11
C ARG A 69 -25.22 5.86 15.50
N GLY A 70 -24.00 5.88 16.03
CA GLY A 70 -23.65 5.20 17.29
C GLY A 70 -23.47 3.68 17.17
N ASP A 71 -23.51 3.12 15.96
CA ASP A 71 -23.39 1.69 15.66
C ASP A 71 -21.92 1.22 15.64
N LYS A 72 -21.21 1.31 16.78
CA LYS A 72 -19.76 1.04 16.85
C LYS A 72 -19.38 -0.37 16.37
N ILE A 73 -20.21 -1.38 16.63
CA ILE A 73 -19.96 -2.76 16.17
C ILE A 73 -19.99 -2.85 14.64
N ARG A 74 -20.95 -2.19 13.98
CA ARG A 74 -21.05 -2.18 12.52
C ARG A 74 -19.90 -1.40 11.90
N ALA A 75 -19.45 -0.32 12.54
CA ALA A 75 -18.25 0.40 12.12
C ALA A 75 -16.99 -0.48 12.16
N ILE A 76 -16.79 -1.24 13.25
CA ILE A 76 -15.68 -2.21 13.37
C ILE A 76 -15.78 -3.30 12.30
N LYS A 77 -17.00 -3.83 12.06
CA LYS A 77 -17.22 -4.83 11.01
C LYS A 77 -16.86 -4.30 9.63
N ALA A 78 -17.35 -3.11 9.26
CA ALA A 78 -17.06 -2.46 7.99
C ALA A 78 -15.56 -2.19 7.83
N TYR A 79 -14.88 -1.75 8.90
CA TYR A 79 -13.43 -1.55 8.88
C TYR A 79 -12.67 -2.85 8.59
N ARG A 80 -13.05 -3.95 9.25
CA ARG A 80 -12.42 -5.27 9.03
C ARG A 80 -12.65 -5.80 7.63
N GLU A 81 -13.87 -5.66 7.10
CA GLU A 81 -14.20 -6.12 5.75
C GLU A 81 -13.42 -5.35 4.69
N ALA A 82 -13.20 -4.05 4.90
CA ALA A 82 -12.47 -3.22 3.96
C ALA A 82 -10.93 -3.35 4.05
N THR A 83 -10.38 -3.72 5.21
CA THR A 83 -8.92 -3.75 5.44
C THR A 83 -8.33 -5.14 5.66
N GLY A 84 -9.17 -6.14 5.95
CA GLY A 84 -8.73 -7.49 6.29
C GLY A 84 -8.04 -7.61 7.65
N THR A 85 -8.06 -6.56 8.49
CA THR A 85 -7.37 -6.61 9.80
C THR A 85 -8.10 -7.50 10.80
N ASP A 86 -7.37 -7.93 11.83
CA ASP A 86 -7.97 -8.58 12.98
C ASP A 86 -8.92 -7.65 13.75
N LEU A 87 -9.68 -8.24 14.67
CA LEU A 87 -10.70 -7.54 15.42
C LEU A 87 -10.14 -6.47 16.37
N ARG A 88 -8.96 -6.71 16.94
CA ARG A 88 -8.34 -5.78 17.87
C ARG A 88 -7.88 -4.53 17.12
N THR A 89 -7.11 -4.69 16.04
CA THR A 89 -6.64 -3.57 15.22
C THR A 89 -7.80 -2.76 14.65
N ALA A 90 -8.87 -3.42 14.20
CA ALA A 90 -10.05 -2.72 13.72
C ALA A 90 -10.77 -1.92 14.81
N LYS A 91 -10.87 -2.46 16.03
CA LYS A 91 -11.44 -1.72 17.16
C LYS A 91 -10.61 -0.47 17.47
N GLU A 92 -9.30 -0.62 17.59
CA GLU A 92 -8.38 0.48 17.91
C GLU A 92 -8.46 1.59 16.84
N ALA A 93 -8.48 1.21 15.56
CA ALA A 93 -8.62 2.16 14.46
C ALA A 93 -9.97 2.89 14.46
N VAL A 94 -11.07 2.17 14.66
CA VAL A 94 -12.41 2.78 14.74
C VAL A 94 -12.55 3.71 15.95
N GLU A 95 -11.88 3.39 17.06
CA GLU A 95 -11.82 4.28 18.24
C GLU A 95 -11.03 5.57 17.97
N ALA A 96 -9.91 5.48 17.25
CA ALA A 96 -9.17 6.66 16.80
C ALA A 96 -10.03 7.55 15.90
N ILE A 97 -10.71 6.95 14.91
CA ILE A 97 -11.62 7.66 13.99
C ILE A 97 -12.77 8.33 14.75
N ALA A 98 -13.35 7.67 15.75
CA ALA A 98 -14.42 8.23 16.56
C ALA A 98 -13.96 9.41 17.45
N THR A 99 -12.68 9.41 17.85
CA THR A 99 -12.10 10.44 18.71
C THR A 99 -11.50 11.61 17.90
N GLY A 100 -11.44 11.49 16.58
CA GLY A 100 -10.85 12.51 15.69
C GLY A 100 -9.33 12.66 15.83
N ARG A 101 -8.64 11.60 16.29
CA ARG A 101 -7.18 11.50 16.27
C ARG A 101 -6.68 10.87 14.97
#